data_AF-A0A0B2R4Y8-F1
#
_entry.id   AF-A0A0B2R4Y8-F1
#
_cell.length_a   1.000
_cell.length_b   1.000
_cell.length_c   1.000
_cell.angle_alpha   90.00
_cell.angle_beta   90.00
_cell.angle_gamma   90.00
#
_symmetry.space_group_name_H-M   'P 1'
#
loop_
_entity.id
_entity.type
_entity.pdbx_description
1 polymer ?
#
loop_
_entity_poly.entity_id
_entity_poly.type
_entity_poly.pdbx_seq_one_letter_code
_entity_poly.pdbx_strand_id
1 'polypeptide(L)'
;METLPTTTTKRGGARSKPVQTSKSSLVMAFFSCVAWLYVAGRLWQDAENRNLLASLLKKNSAQRPKVLTVEDKLMVLGCRDLERRIVEAEMELTLAKSQGYLKGQGQRSGSSDRRLLAVIGVYTGFGSKLKRNVFRGSWMPRGDALKKLEERGVVIRFVIGRSANRGDSLDRNIDEENRTTKDFLILEGHEEAQEELPKKVKTFFSTAVQNWDADFYVKVDDGIDIDLEGLIELLDRRRGQDGAYVGCMKSGEVISEEGKPWYEPDWWKFGDEKSYFRHAAGSLVIISKNLAQYININSVSLKTYAYDDTSLGSWMMGVQATYIDDSRLCCSSIRQGEIPVLMFCSGCFLAVIMFNITFLITCAHFQTRYAPWLDWRITSTFFPTLMGTHTICLKISIS
;
A
#
# COMPACT_ATOMS: atom_id res chain seq x y z
N MET A 1 -70.63 92.64 -32.20
CA MET A 1 -69.77 93.82 -32.00
C MET A 1 -68.51 93.34 -31.31
N GLU A 2 -67.29 93.31 -31.86
CA GLU A 2 -66.66 93.55 -33.18
C GLU A 2 -65.30 92.81 -33.06
N THR A 3 -65.01 91.73 -33.81
CA THR A 3 -64.22 91.66 -35.06
C THR A 3 -62.96 92.54 -35.20
N LEU A 4 -61.77 91.89 -35.12
CA LEU A 4 -60.53 91.95 -35.94
C LEU A 4 -59.94 93.29 -36.46
N PRO A 5 -58.59 93.42 -36.62
CA PRO A 5 -57.91 92.92 -37.84
C PRO A 5 -56.50 92.32 -37.60
N THR A 6 -56.07 91.24 -38.26
CA THR A 6 -55.63 91.06 -39.67
C THR A 6 -54.50 92.02 -40.09
N THR A 7 -53.27 91.51 -40.15
CA THR A 7 -52.23 92.07 -41.03
C THR A 7 -51.86 91.03 -42.09
N THR A 8 -52.42 91.26 -43.28
CA THR A 8 -51.96 90.73 -44.56
C THR A 8 -50.73 91.49 -45.03
N THR A 9 -49.67 90.78 -45.45
CA THR A 9 -48.66 91.37 -46.35
C THR A 9 -48.18 90.38 -47.40
N LYS A 10 -48.84 90.48 -48.55
CA LYS A 10 -48.37 90.38 -49.94
C LYS A 10 -47.38 89.26 -50.32
N ARG A 11 -47.92 88.33 -51.12
CA ARG A 11 -47.21 87.59 -52.18
C ARG A 11 -46.42 88.54 -53.06
N GLY A 12 -45.10 88.41 -53.07
CA GLY A 12 -44.22 88.87 -54.13
C GLY A 12 -43.71 87.65 -54.89
N GLY A 13 -44.19 87.46 -56.12
CA GLY A 13 -43.72 86.40 -56.99
C GLY A 13 -42.23 86.57 -57.32
N ALA A 14 -41.45 85.55 -57.03
CA ALA A 14 -40.06 85.44 -57.49
C ALA A 14 -39.91 84.14 -58.30
N ARG A 15 -40.16 84.29 -59.60
CA ARG A 15 -39.40 83.71 -60.72
C ARG A 15 -38.55 82.47 -60.36
N SER A 16 -39.05 81.29 -60.71
CA SER A 16 -38.28 80.04 -60.74
C SER A 16 -37.03 80.22 -61.60
N LYS A 17 -35.86 80.27 -60.96
CA LYS A 17 -34.57 80.08 -61.64
C LYS A 17 -34.32 78.57 -61.76
N PRO A 18 -33.85 78.07 -62.91
CA PRO A 18 -33.58 76.65 -63.06
C PRO A 18 -32.42 76.28 -62.14
N VAL A 19 -32.60 75.24 -61.31
CA VAL A 19 -31.53 74.69 -60.49
C VAL A 19 -30.53 74.04 -61.45
N GLN A 20 -29.43 74.74 -61.70
CA GLN A 20 -28.25 74.17 -62.32
C GLN A 20 -27.72 73.11 -61.35
N THR A 21 -28.01 71.84 -61.62
CA THR A 21 -27.39 70.73 -60.90
C THR A 21 -25.90 70.77 -61.20
N SER A 22 -25.10 71.27 -60.26
CA SER A 22 -23.65 71.20 -60.38
C SER A 22 -23.25 69.73 -60.49
N LYS A 23 -22.24 69.42 -61.31
CA LYS A 23 -21.76 68.04 -61.48
C LYS A 23 -21.45 67.36 -60.14
N SER A 24 -21.09 68.13 -59.11
CA SER A 24 -20.87 67.63 -57.74
C SER A 24 -22.15 67.16 -57.03
N SER A 25 -23.30 67.79 -57.28
CA SER A 25 -24.58 67.35 -56.68
C SER A 25 -25.06 66.02 -57.26
N LEU A 26 -24.83 65.78 -58.56
CA LEU A 26 -25.13 64.50 -59.20
C LEU A 26 -24.19 63.39 -58.71
N VAL A 27 -22.90 63.71 -58.50
CA VAL A 27 -21.91 62.78 -57.95
C VAL A 27 -22.25 62.41 -56.49
N MET A 28 -22.63 63.38 -55.65
CA MET A 28 -23.05 63.10 -54.27
C MET A 28 -24.35 62.29 -54.20
N ALA A 29 -25.33 62.58 -55.08
CA ALA A 29 -26.55 61.78 -55.18
C ALA A 29 -26.25 60.34 -55.65
N PHE A 30 -25.30 60.17 -56.57
CA PHE A 30 -24.84 58.86 -57.02
C PHE A 30 -24.19 58.07 -55.87
N PHE A 31 -23.26 58.67 -55.12
CA PHE A 31 -22.65 58.01 -53.96
C PHE A 31 -23.66 57.70 -52.85
N SER A 32 -24.64 58.59 -52.61
CA SER A 32 -25.74 58.32 -51.68
C SER A 32 -26.59 57.12 -52.12
N CYS A 33 -26.90 57.02 -53.41
CA CYS A 33 -27.64 55.89 -53.98
C CYS A 33 -26.84 54.58 -53.85
N VAL A 34 -25.55 54.59 -54.16
CA VAL A 34 -24.66 53.42 -54.01
C VAL A 34 -24.54 53.01 -52.53
N ALA A 35 -24.41 53.95 -51.61
CA ALA A 35 -24.39 53.68 -50.18
C ALA A 35 -25.72 53.06 -49.71
N TRP A 36 -26.85 53.53 -50.23
CA TRP A 36 -28.16 52.99 -49.91
C TRP A 36 -28.34 51.56 -50.42
N LEU A 37 -27.91 51.28 -51.67
CA LEU A 37 -27.90 49.94 -52.24
C LEU A 37 -26.96 48.99 -51.48
N TYR A 38 -25.80 49.49 -51.03
CA TYR A 38 -24.87 48.71 -50.21
C TYR A 38 -25.49 48.34 -48.85
N VAL A 39 -26.10 49.30 -48.15
CA VAL A 39 -26.76 49.05 -46.86
C VAL A 39 -27.95 48.11 -47.03
N ALA A 40 -28.78 48.32 -48.06
CA ALA A 40 -29.89 47.42 -48.36
C ALA A 40 -29.42 45.99 -48.68
N GLY A 41 -28.34 45.85 -49.46
CA GLY A 41 -27.72 44.56 -49.75
C GLY A 41 -27.16 43.87 -48.50
N ARG A 42 -26.52 44.62 -47.59
CA ARG A 42 -26.02 44.07 -46.31
C ARG A 42 -27.15 43.64 -45.38
N LEU A 43 -28.25 44.40 -45.32
CA LEU A 43 -29.43 44.03 -44.54
C LEU A 43 -30.13 42.79 -45.12
N TRP A 44 -30.20 42.69 -46.44
CA TRP A 44 -30.76 41.51 -47.11
C TRP A 44 -29.93 40.26 -46.81
N GLN A 45 -28.60 40.34 -46.91
CA GLN A 45 -27.70 39.24 -46.56
C GLN A 45 -27.80 38.83 -45.08
N ASP A 46 -27.97 39.79 -44.16
CA ASP A 46 -28.15 39.46 -42.73
C ASP A 46 -29.48 38.74 -42.48
N ALA A 47 -30.56 39.14 -43.15
CA ALA A 47 -31.85 38.46 -43.07
C ALA A 47 -31.78 37.01 -43.59
N GLU A 48 -31.09 36.79 -44.70
CA GLU A 48 -30.92 35.47 -45.31
C GLU A 48 -30.03 34.56 -44.43
N ASN A 49 -28.97 35.12 -43.84
CA ASN A 49 -28.14 34.42 -42.86
C ASN A 49 -28.93 34.05 -41.59
N ARG A 50 -29.80 34.93 -41.08
CA ARG A 50 -30.67 34.63 -39.93
C ARG A 50 -31.65 33.50 -40.24
N ASN A 51 -32.24 33.48 -41.44
CA ASN A 51 -33.11 32.40 -41.87
C ASN A 51 -32.36 31.07 -42.01
N LEU A 52 -31.15 31.09 -42.57
CA LEU A 52 -30.29 29.93 -42.64
C LEU A 52 -29.95 29.42 -41.22
N LEU A 53 -29.53 30.31 -40.32
CA LEU A 53 -29.20 29.97 -38.93
C LEU A 53 -30.41 29.40 -38.19
N ALA A 54 -31.60 29.98 -38.38
CA ALA A 54 -32.85 29.50 -37.80
C ALA A 54 -33.21 28.11 -38.34
N SER A 55 -32.99 27.86 -39.64
CA SER A 55 -33.21 26.53 -40.24
C SER A 55 -32.24 25.48 -39.71
N LEU A 56 -30.96 25.85 -39.51
CA LEU A 56 -29.93 24.98 -38.94
C LEU A 56 -30.18 24.72 -37.46
N LEU A 57 -30.61 25.73 -36.70
CA LEU A 57 -31.06 25.59 -35.31
C LEU A 57 -32.27 24.65 -35.22
N LYS A 58 -33.26 24.80 -36.12
CA LYS A 58 -34.43 23.91 -36.15
C LYS A 58 -34.03 22.47 -36.46
N LYS A 59 -33.15 22.25 -37.46
CA LYS A 59 -32.61 20.92 -37.78
C LYS A 59 -31.81 20.32 -36.61
N ASN A 60 -30.91 21.08 -35.99
CA ASN A 60 -30.17 20.63 -34.80
C ASN A 60 -31.06 20.42 -33.57
N SER A 61 -32.14 21.18 -33.41
CA SER A 61 -33.10 20.98 -32.32
C SER A 61 -33.91 19.70 -32.49
N ALA A 62 -34.25 19.34 -33.74
CA ALA A 62 -34.92 18.09 -34.08
C ALA A 62 -33.98 16.88 -34.05
N GLN A 63 -32.69 17.09 -34.36
CA GLN A 63 -31.60 16.13 -34.23
C GLN A 63 -30.75 16.38 -32.99
N ARG A 64 -31.36 16.75 -31.84
CA ARG A 64 -30.63 16.56 -30.58
C ARG A 64 -30.30 15.06 -30.52
N PRO A 65 -29.03 14.64 -30.41
CA PRO A 65 -28.80 13.33 -29.84
C PRO A 65 -29.53 13.39 -28.50
N LYS A 66 -30.51 12.51 -28.27
CA LYS A 66 -30.94 12.24 -26.91
C LYS A 66 -29.64 11.96 -26.18
N VAL A 67 -29.24 12.87 -25.30
CA VAL A 67 -28.17 12.59 -24.36
C VAL A 67 -28.77 11.47 -23.53
N LEU A 68 -28.55 10.24 -24.00
CA LEU A 68 -28.74 9.06 -23.20
C LEU A 68 -27.82 9.32 -22.02
N THR A 69 -28.43 9.62 -20.90
CA THR A 69 -27.73 9.70 -19.62
C THR A 69 -26.98 8.37 -19.45
N VAL A 70 -25.86 8.40 -18.73
CA VAL A 70 -25.11 7.16 -18.44
C VAL A 70 -26.05 6.12 -17.83
N GLU A 71 -27.02 6.56 -17.01
CA GLU A 71 -28.16 5.80 -16.51
C GLU A 71 -29.02 5.11 -17.60
N ASP A 72 -29.38 5.80 -18.69
CA ASP A 72 -30.20 5.20 -19.75
C ASP A 72 -29.42 4.13 -20.52
N LYS A 73 -28.11 4.31 -20.72
CA LYS A 73 -27.25 3.27 -21.30
C LYS A 73 -27.05 2.09 -20.33
N LEU A 74 -26.91 2.34 -19.04
CA LEU A 74 -26.82 1.29 -18.01
C LEU A 74 -28.14 0.49 -17.89
N MET A 75 -29.29 1.14 -18.05
CA MET A 75 -30.60 0.49 -18.08
C MET A 75 -30.75 -0.43 -19.29
N VAL A 76 -30.31 0.02 -20.48
CA VAL A 76 -30.35 -0.79 -21.72
C VAL A 76 -29.37 -1.96 -21.69
N LEU A 77 -28.22 -1.81 -21.02
CA LEU A 77 -27.21 -2.88 -20.86
C LEU A 77 -27.52 -3.85 -19.70
N GLY A 78 -28.63 -3.66 -18.97
CA GLY A 78 -28.96 -4.49 -17.80
C GLY A 78 -28.00 -4.30 -16.61
N CYS A 79 -27.14 -3.27 -16.64
CA CYS A 79 -26.12 -3.04 -15.63
C CYS A 79 -26.69 -2.61 -14.28
N ARG A 80 -27.90 -2.04 -14.23
CA ARG A 80 -28.58 -1.72 -12.97
C ARG A 80 -28.97 -2.98 -12.18
N ASP A 81 -29.35 -4.04 -12.90
CA ASP A 81 -29.61 -5.34 -12.29
C ASP A 81 -28.28 -5.99 -11.85
N LEU A 82 -27.20 -5.77 -12.59
CA LEU A 82 -25.86 -6.23 -12.22
C LEU A 82 -25.33 -5.52 -10.97
N GLU A 83 -25.47 -4.19 -10.87
CA GLU A 83 -25.06 -3.42 -9.69
C GLU A 83 -25.86 -3.85 -8.46
N ARG A 84 -27.18 -4.04 -8.60
CA ARG A 84 -28.02 -4.59 -7.54
C ARG A 84 -27.58 -6.00 -7.13
N ARG A 85 -27.31 -6.89 -8.09
CA ARG A 85 -26.81 -8.25 -7.84
C ARG A 85 -25.41 -8.27 -7.23
N ILE A 86 -24.54 -7.31 -7.57
CA ILE A 86 -23.22 -7.16 -6.96
C ILE A 86 -23.39 -6.75 -5.51
N VAL A 87 -24.18 -5.72 -5.22
CA VAL A 87 -24.44 -5.28 -3.84
C VAL A 87 -25.15 -6.37 -3.03
N GLU A 88 -26.09 -7.09 -3.64
CA GLU A 88 -26.79 -8.22 -3.00
C GLU A 88 -25.83 -9.38 -2.75
N ALA A 89 -24.97 -9.74 -3.72
CA ALA A 89 -23.94 -10.76 -3.54
C ALA A 89 -22.85 -10.34 -2.54
N GLU A 90 -22.50 -9.06 -2.47
CA GLU A 90 -21.56 -8.51 -1.47
C GLU A 90 -22.18 -8.50 -0.08
N MET A 91 -23.47 -8.17 0.03
CA MET A 91 -24.21 -8.22 1.28
C MET A 91 -24.39 -9.67 1.73
N GLU A 92 -24.71 -10.60 0.83
CA GLU A 92 -24.77 -12.04 1.10
C GLU A 92 -23.39 -12.61 1.45
N LEU A 93 -22.31 -12.16 0.79
CA LEU A 93 -20.95 -12.54 1.13
C LEU A 93 -20.55 -12.00 2.50
N THR A 94 -20.94 -10.77 2.82
CA THR A 94 -20.67 -10.14 4.12
C THR A 94 -21.49 -10.82 5.22
N LEU A 95 -22.75 -11.13 4.95
CA LEU A 95 -23.64 -11.91 5.81
C LEU A 95 -23.06 -13.31 6.02
N ALA A 96 -22.69 -14.03 4.96
CA ALA A 96 -22.09 -15.36 5.02
C ALA A 96 -20.74 -15.38 5.76
N LYS A 97 -19.91 -14.35 5.58
CA LYS A 97 -18.68 -14.15 6.36
C LYS A 97 -18.99 -13.89 7.83
N SER A 98 -19.94 -13.02 8.14
CA SER A 98 -20.35 -12.71 9.52
C SER A 98 -21.02 -13.88 10.23
N GLN A 99 -21.72 -14.74 9.48
CA GLN A 99 -22.36 -15.96 9.97
C GLN A 99 -21.38 -17.15 10.07
N GLY A 100 -20.09 -16.93 9.79
CA GLY A 100 -19.06 -17.93 9.96
C GLY A 100 -19.11 -19.07 8.95
N TYR A 101 -19.45 -18.79 7.69
CA TYR A 101 -19.36 -19.78 6.61
C TYR A 101 -17.88 -20.05 6.28
N LEU A 102 -17.28 -20.93 7.08
CA LEU A 102 -16.13 -21.72 6.67
C LEU A 102 -16.54 -22.40 5.36
N LYS A 103 -16.04 -21.88 4.23
CA LYS A 103 -16.08 -22.55 2.93
C LYS A 103 -15.77 -24.02 3.19
N GLY A 104 -16.75 -24.87 2.89
CA GLY A 104 -16.93 -26.16 3.54
C GLY A 104 -15.64 -26.91 3.83
N GLN A 105 -15.60 -27.52 5.02
CA GLN A 105 -14.96 -28.82 5.21
C GLN A 105 -15.61 -29.85 4.25
N GLY A 106 -15.45 -29.64 2.95
CA GLY A 106 -15.45 -30.73 2.01
C GLY A 106 -14.25 -31.55 2.40
N GLN A 107 -14.51 -32.70 2.99
CA GLN A 107 -13.55 -33.78 3.14
C GLN A 107 -12.71 -33.83 1.85
N ARG A 108 -11.47 -33.34 1.91
CA ARG A 108 -10.41 -33.85 1.05
C ARG A 108 -10.05 -35.21 1.63
N SER A 109 -11.00 -36.14 1.56
CA SER A 109 -10.74 -37.57 1.66
C SER A 109 -9.92 -37.96 0.44
N GLY A 110 -8.61 -37.78 0.54
CA GLY A 110 -7.72 -38.11 -0.56
C GLY A 110 -6.37 -37.40 -0.54
N SER A 111 -5.66 -37.41 0.60
CA SER A 111 -4.20 -37.58 0.66
C SER A 111 -3.72 -37.34 2.09
N SER A 112 -3.51 -38.42 2.86
CA SER A 112 -2.79 -38.45 4.15
C SER A 112 -3.00 -37.23 5.07
N ASP A 113 -4.15 -37.15 5.73
CA ASP A 113 -4.59 -35.99 6.51
C ASP A 113 -3.85 -35.89 7.86
N ARG A 114 -2.52 -35.81 7.81
CA ARG A 114 -1.69 -35.52 8.97
C ARG A 114 -1.64 -34.01 9.12
N ARG A 115 -2.40 -33.52 10.09
CA ARG A 115 -2.34 -32.16 10.57
C ARG A 115 -0.89 -31.70 10.72
N LEU A 116 -0.57 -30.59 10.09
CA LEU A 116 0.77 -30.02 10.08
C LEU A 116 1.11 -29.48 11.48
N LEU A 117 2.38 -29.46 11.82
CA LEU A 117 2.85 -28.78 13.02
C LEU A 117 2.66 -27.27 12.88
N ALA A 118 3.16 -26.69 11.78
CA ALA A 118 3.14 -25.25 11.61
C ALA A 118 3.18 -24.78 10.16
N VAL A 119 2.59 -23.60 9.94
CA VAL A 119 2.77 -22.79 8.73
C VAL A 119 3.54 -21.53 9.12
N ILE A 120 4.71 -21.34 8.52
CA ILE A 120 5.60 -20.20 8.76
C ILE A 120 5.54 -19.27 7.54
N GLY A 121 4.99 -18.08 7.75
CA GLY A 121 4.95 -17.01 6.76
C GLY A 121 6.06 -16.00 7.00
N VAL A 122 7.01 -15.94 6.08
CA VAL A 122 8.11 -14.96 6.10
C VAL A 122 7.69 -13.76 5.27
N TYR A 123 7.45 -12.63 5.88
CA TYR A 123 7.08 -11.42 5.16
C TYR A 123 8.17 -11.04 4.17
N THR A 124 7.75 -10.50 3.03
CA THR A 124 8.65 -9.97 2.01
C THR A 124 7.91 -8.92 1.19
N GLY A 125 8.65 -8.03 0.53
CA GLY A 125 8.10 -7.07 -0.43
C GLY A 125 8.83 -7.12 -1.77
N PHE A 126 8.42 -6.28 -2.70
CA PHE A 126 9.00 -6.24 -4.06
C PHE A 126 10.50 -5.93 -4.05
N GLY A 127 10.95 -5.03 -3.16
CA GLY A 127 12.37 -4.68 -3.00
C GLY A 127 13.22 -5.71 -2.25
N SER A 128 12.62 -6.74 -1.63
CA SER A 128 13.33 -7.65 -0.73
C SER A 128 13.94 -8.88 -1.43
N LYS A 129 14.14 -8.86 -2.76
CA LYS A 129 14.70 -10.01 -3.50
C LYS A 129 16.06 -10.49 -2.97
N LEU A 130 16.95 -9.55 -2.63
CA LEU A 130 18.26 -9.89 -2.05
C LEU A 130 18.11 -10.58 -0.69
N LYS A 131 17.22 -10.08 0.18
CA LYS A 131 16.94 -10.69 1.49
C LYS A 131 16.41 -12.12 1.34
N ARG A 132 15.47 -12.35 0.41
CA ARG A 132 14.96 -13.70 0.11
C ARG A 132 16.08 -14.65 -0.29
N ASN A 133 17.02 -14.18 -1.12
CA ASN A 133 18.18 -14.98 -1.53
C ASN A 133 19.13 -15.27 -0.37
N VAL A 134 19.32 -14.32 0.55
CA VAL A 134 20.10 -14.52 1.78
C VAL A 134 19.44 -15.60 2.64
N PHE A 135 18.13 -15.51 2.90
CA PHE A 135 17.41 -16.49 3.72
C PHE A 135 17.48 -17.91 3.13
N ARG A 136 17.28 -18.02 1.82
CA ARG A 136 17.47 -19.27 1.06
C ARG A 136 18.91 -19.82 1.14
N GLY A 137 19.88 -18.93 1.31
CA GLY A 137 21.29 -19.26 1.48
C GLY A 137 21.70 -19.56 2.92
N SER A 138 20.84 -19.24 3.90
CA SER A 138 21.10 -19.40 5.32
C SER A 138 20.15 -20.43 5.95
N TRP A 139 19.07 -19.98 6.59
CA TRP A 139 18.22 -20.80 7.45
C TRP A 139 17.00 -21.40 6.74
N MET A 140 16.58 -20.84 5.60
CA MET A 140 15.40 -21.32 4.88
C MET A 140 15.78 -22.41 3.87
N PRO A 141 15.28 -23.66 4.04
CA PRO A 141 15.62 -24.74 3.14
C PRO A 141 15.04 -24.54 1.73
N ARG A 142 15.67 -25.16 0.74
CA ARG A 142 15.29 -25.09 -0.68
C ARG A 142 15.16 -26.47 -1.32
N GLY A 143 14.40 -26.54 -2.41
CA GLY A 143 14.29 -27.74 -3.24
C GLY A 143 13.87 -28.95 -2.41
N ASP A 144 14.66 -30.03 -2.45
CA ASP A 144 14.34 -31.26 -1.73
C ASP A 144 14.44 -31.14 -0.21
N ALA A 145 15.26 -30.22 0.31
CA ALA A 145 15.30 -29.96 1.76
C ALA A 145 13.99 -29.30 2.23
N LEU A 146 13.39 -28.42 1.41
CA LEU A 146 12.10 -27.82 1.71
C LEU A 146 10.98 -28.88 1.70
N LYS A 147 10.98 -29.78 0.71
CA LYS A 147 10.01 -30.90 0.66
C LYS A 147 10.12 -31.81 1.88
N LYS A 148 11.34 -32.16 2.29
CA LYS A 148 11.58 -32.96 3.51
C LYS A 148 11.05 -32.27 4.78
N LEU A 149 11.14 -30.94 4.84
CA LEU A 149 10.56 -30.17 5.93
C LEU A 149 9.03 -30.21 5.91
N GLU A 150 8.42 -30.12 4.73
CA GLU A 150 6.96 -30.24 4.55
C GLU A 150 6.46 -31.64 4.94
N GLU A 151 7.22 -32.69 4.61
CA GLU A 151 6.96 -34.06 5.05
C GLU A 151 7.03 -34.22 6.59
N ARG A 152 7.90 -33.45 7.27
CA ARG A 152 7.93 -33.33 8.74
C ARG A 152 6.74 -32.54 9.31
N GLY A 153 5.90 -31.95 8.45
CA GLY A 153 4.71 -31.21 8.83
C GLY A 153 4.93 -29.71 9.03
N VAL A 154 5.99 -29.13 8.46
CA VAL A 154 6.26 -27.68 8.57
C VAL A 154 6.32 -27.06 7.18
N VAL A 155 5.46 -26.08 6.93
CA VAL A 155 5.39 -25.35 5.65
C VAL A 155 5.99 -23.97 5.83
N ILE A 156 6.97 -23.58 5.02
CA ILE A 156 7.55 -22.23 5.03
C ILE A 156 7.30 -21.55 3.69
N ARG A 157 6.76 -20.34 3.70
CA ARG A 157 6.51 -19.54 2.50
C ARG A 157 6.87 -18.08 2.69
N PHE A 158 7.43 -17.47 1.64
CA PHE A 158 7.52 -16.01 1.54
C PHE A 158 6.14 -15.42 1.26
N VAL A 159 5.67 -14.53 2.14
CA VAL A 159 4.35 -13.93 2.09
C VAL A 159 4.43 -12.56 1.44
N ILE A 160 3.75 -12.42 0.31
CA ILE A 160 3.69 -11.20 -0.48
C ILE A 160 2.30 -11.04 -1.08
N GLY A 161 1.77 -9.83 -1.08
CA GLY A 161 0.61 -9.44 -1.85
C GLY A 161 0.98 -9.07 -3.28
N ARG A 162 0.14 -8.23 -3.87
CA ARG A 162 0.20 -7.85 -5.29
C ARG A 162 0.36 -6.35 -5.42
N SER A 163 0.82 -5.89 -6.57
CA SER A 163 0.96 -4.46 -6.81
C SER A 163 -0.42 -3.82 -6.98
N ALA A 164 -0.49 -2.49 -6.82
CA ALA A 164 -1.69 -1.72 -7.11
C ALA A 164 -2.16 -1.92 -8.56
N ASN A 165 -1.19 -1.97 -9.48
CA ASN A 165 -1.43 -2.20 -10.90
C ASN A 165 -1.20 -3.66 -11.25
N ARG A 166 -2.24 -4.48 -11.08
CA ARG A 166 -2.18 -5.92 -11.30
C ARG A 166 -1.55 -6.31 -12.63
N GLY A 167 -0.56 -7.19 -12.57
CA GLY A 167 0.15 -7.70 -13.74
C GLY A 167 1.21 -6.74 -14.31
N ASP A 168 1.62 -5.73 -13.55
CA ASP A 168 2.78 -4.90 -13.84
C ASP A 168 4.11 -5.69 -13.75
N SER A 169 5.23 -4.98 -13.89
CA SER A 169 6.55 -5.60 -13.82
C SER A 169 6.88 -6.15 -12.43
N LEU A 170 6.35 -5.55 -11.36
CA LEU A 170 6.56 -6.01 -9.99
C LEU A 170 5.89 -7.37 -9.78
N ASP A 171 4.62 -7.50 -10.16
CA ASP A 171 3.88 -8.76 -10.10
C ASP A 171 4.55 -9.84 -10.97
N ARG A 172 4.92 -9.52 -12.21
CA ARG A 172 5.57 -10.47 -13.13
C ARG A 172 6.90 -10.99 -12.59
N ASN A 173 7.69 -10.13 -11.95
CA ASN A 173 8.96 -10.53 -11.36
C ASN A 173 8.77 -11.54 -10.22
N ILE A 174 7.73 -11.35 -9.40
CA ILE A 174 7.37 -12.28 -8.33
C ILE A 174 6.83 -13.59 -8.90
N ASP A 175 5.95 -13.53 -9.90
CA ASP A 175 5.41 -14.73 -10.54
C ASP A 175 6.51 -15.58 -11.18
N GLU A 176 7.48 -14.95 -11.83
CA GLU A 176 8.64 -15.63 -12.44
C GLU A 176 9.56 -16.26 -11.38
N GLU A 177 9.83 -15.53 -10.29
CA GLU A 177 10.59 -16.07 -9.17
C GLU A 177 9.87 -17.27 -8.54
N ASN A 178 8.55 -17.17 -8.35
CA ASN A 178 7.72 -18.23 -7.78
C ASN A 178 7.63 -19.47 -8.68
N ARG A 179 7.58 -19.32 -10.01
CA ARG A 179 7.61 -20.47 -10.95
C ARG A 179 8.85 -21.34 -10.74
N THR A 180 9.98 -20.71 -10.45
CA THR A 180 11.27 -21.39 -10.26
C THR A 180 11.42 -21.96 -8.86
N THR A 181 11.10 -21.15 -7.85
CA THR A 181 11.41 -21.45 -6.44
C THR A 181 10.28 -22.18 -5.71
N LYS A 182 9.02 -21.91 -6.09
CA LYS A 182 7.79 -22.48 -5.51
C LYS A 182 7.67 -22.30 -4.00
N ASP A 183 8.28 -21.24 -3.47
CA ASP A 183 8.35 -20.95 -2.04
C ASP A 183 7.55 -19.71 -1.62
N PHE A 184 6.65 -19.20 -2.46
CA PHE A 184 5.78 -18.06 -2.13
C PHE A 184 4.37 -18.47 -1.69
N LEU A 185 3.79 -17.66 -0.83
CA LEU A 185 2.36 -17.51 -0.61
C LEU A 185 1.96 -16.12 -1.10
N ILE A 186 1.35 -16.08 -2.29
CA ILE A 186 0.90 -14.83 -2.91
C ILE A 186 -0.52 -14.53 -2.43
N LEU A 187 -0.69 -13.40 -1.76
CA LEU A 187 -1.95 -12.92 -1.19
C LEU A 187 -2.72 -12.11 -2.23
N GLU A 188 -3.54 -12.78 -3.05
CA GLU A 188 -4.26 -12.12 -4.15
C GLU A 188 -5.19 -10.99 -3.68
N GLY A 189 -5.72 -11.05 -2.46
CA GLY A 189 -6.60 -10.03 -1.89
C GLY A 189 -5.88 -8.90 -1.15
N HIS A 190 -4.55 -8.83 -1.20
CA HIS A 190 -3.76 -7.82 -0.48
C HIS A 190 -2.86 -7.04 -1.45
N GLU A 191 -2.90 -5.72 -1.34
CA GLU A 191 -2.00 -4.83 -2.07
C GLU A 191 -0.74 -4.55 -1.23
N GLU A 192 0.44 -4.73 -1.83
CA GLU A 192 1.73 -4.40 -1.22
C GLU A 192 2.00 -2.89 -1.32
N ALA A 193 1.31 -2.14 -0.48
CA ALA A 193 1.50 -0.70 -0.29
C ALA A 193 1.75 -0.39 1.19
N GLN A 194 2.48 0.70 1.47
CA GLN A 194 2.88 1.07 2.83
C GLN A 194 1.67 1.20 3.79
N GLU A 195 0.60 1.85 3.33
CA GLU A 195 -0.68 2.04 4.03
C GLU A 195 -1.41 0.71 4.31
N GLU A 196 -1.16 -0.31 3.47
CA GLU A 196 -1.84 -1.59 3.50
C GLU A 196 -1.07 -2.64 4.31
N LEU A 197 0.24 -2.45 4.56
CA LEU A 197 1.09 -3.39 5.29
C LEU A 197 0.49 -3.89 6.61
N PRO A 198 -0.15 -3.06 7.46
CA PRO A 198 -0.76 -3.56 8.69
C PRO A 198 -1.92 -4.53 8.45
N LYS A 199 -2.58 -4.46 7.29
CA LYS A 199 -3.66 -5.38 6.90
C LYS A 199 -3.12 -6.72 6.40
N LYS A 200 -1.84 -6.80 6.03
CA LYS A 200 -1.18 -8.03 5.54
C LYS A 200 -1.33 -9.19 6.52
N VAL A 201 -1.22 -8.93 7.82
CA VAL A 201 -1.33 -9.96 8.87
C VAL A 201 -2.70 -10.62 8.89
N LYS A 202 -3.75 -9.84 8.66
CA LYS A 202 -5.12 -10.32 8.58
C LYS A 202 -5.29 -11.26 7.40
N THR A 203 -4.84 -10.83 6.23
CA THR A 203 -4.94 -11.62 4.99
C THR A 203 -4.05 -12.86 5.05
N PHE A 204 -2.84 -12.74 5.59
CA PHE A 204 -1.91 -13.85 5.77
C PHE A 204 -2.52 -14.97 6.60
N PHE A 205 -2.95 -14.71 7.84
CA PHE A 205 -3.51 -15.76 8.70
C PHE A 205 -4.80 -16.33 8.11
N SER A 206 -5.64 -15.49 7.50
CA SER A 206 -6.87 -15.95 6.83
C SER A 206 -6.57 -16.92 5.68
N THR A 207 -5.65 -16.55 4.78
CA THR A 207 -5.27 -17.41 3.65
C THR A 207 -4.51 -18.66 4.11
N ALA A 208 -3.65 -18.55 5.11
CA ALA A 208 -2.88 -19.69 5.62
C ALA A 208 -3.81 -20.78 6.19
N VAL A 209 -4.81 -20.39 6.99
CA VAL A 209 -5.80 -21.31 7.55
C VAL A 209 -6.68 -21.97 6.48
N GLN A 210 -6.97 -21.24 5.40
CA GLN A 210 -7.75 -21.79 4.28
C GLN A 210 -6.97 -22.79 3.44
N ASN A 211 -5.64 -22.64 3.37
CA ASN A 211 -4.78 -23.47 2.51
C ASN A 211 -4.20 -24.68 3.24
N TRP A 212 -3.96 -24.57 4.55
CA TRP A 212 -3.25 -25.57 5.34
C TRP A 212 -3.91 -25.78 6.69
N ASP A 213 -4.10 -27.05 7.08
CA ASP A 213 -4.49 -27.43 8.43
C ASP A 213 -3.25 -27.67 9.29
N ALA A 214 -2.92 -26.72 10.16
CA ALA A 214 -1.76 -26.77 11.07
C ALA A 214 -2.13 -26.43 12.52
N ASP A 215 -1.38 -26.97 13.48
CA ASP A 215 -1.54 -26.64 14.90
C ASP A 215 -1.16 -25.18 15.20
N PHE A 216 -0.14 -24.65 14.50
CA PHE A 216 0.37 -23.29 14.67
C PHE A 216 0.54 -22.52 13.36
N TYR A 217 0.36 -21.20 13.43
CA TYR A 217 0.64 -20.27 12.34
C TYR A 217 1.62 -19.22 12.84
N VAL A 218 2.72 -19.04 12.13
CA VAL A 218 3.86 -18.20 12.52
C VAL A 218 4.05 -17.10 11.50
N LYS A 219 4.13 -15.86 11.96
CA LYS A 219 4.56 -14.71 11.14
C LYS A 219 5.99 -14.34 11.52
N VAL A 220 6.84 -14.16 10.52
CA VAL A 220 8.26 -13.83 10.62
C VAL A 220 8.55 -12.63 9.73
N ASP A 221 9.21 -11.60 10.25
CA ASP A 221 9.63 -10.44 9.45
C ASP A 221 10.84 -10.76 8.55
N ASP A 222 11.08 -9.90 7.56
CA ASP A 222 12.20 -10.03 6.62
C ASP A 222 13.55 -9.52 7.17
N GLY A 223 13.61 -9.12 8.45
CA GLY A 223 14.79 -8.52 9.08
C GLY A 223 15.57 -9.44 10.01
N ILE A 224 15.14 -10.70 10.16
CA ILE A 224 15.63 -11.60 11.20
C ILE A 224 15.97 -12.98 10.62
N ASP A 225 16.99 -13.61 11.20
CA ASP A 225 17.30 -15.02 10.96
C ASP A 225 16.78 -15.87 12.12
N ILE A 226 16.24 -17.05 11.81
CA ILE A 226 15.64 -17.95 12.80
C ILE A 226 16.46 -19.24 12.94
N ASP A 227 16.61 -19.73 14.17
CA ASP A 227 16.95 -21.13 14.42
C ASP A 227 15.71 -22.00 14.17
N LEU A 228 15.62 -22.57 12.98
CA LEU A 228 14.47 -23.34 12.53
C LEU A 228 14.23 -24.59 13.39
N GLU A 229 15.28 -25.32 13.78
CA GLU A 229 15.11 -26.54 14.58
C GLU A 229 14.69 -26.19 16.01
N GLY A 230 15.27 -25.15 16.61
CA GLY A 230 14.83 -24.65 17.92
C GLY A 230 13.39 -24.13 17.91
N LEU A 231 12.95 -23.49 16.83
CA LEU A 231 11.55 -23.10 16.65
C LEU A 231 10.62 -24.32 16.53
N ILE A 232 11.00 -25.34 15.75
CA ILE A 232 10.22 -26.58 15.63
C ILE A 232 10.08 -27.27 16.98
N GLU A 233 11.16 -27.39 17.74
CA GLU A 233 11.14 -27.98 19.07
C GLU A 233 10.23 -27.19 20.04
N LEU A 234 10.27 -25.86 19.99
CA LEU A 234 9.38 -24.99 20.77
C LEU A 234 7.91 -25.29 20.45
N LEU A 235 7.57 -25.43 19.18
CA LEU A 235 6.20 -25.68 18.71
C LEU A 235 5.75 -27.11 19.07
N ASP A 236 6.61 -28.11 18.91
CA ASP A 236 6.31 -29.51 19.24
C ASP A 236 5.98 -29.68 20.73
N ARG A 237 6.71 -28.99 21.63
CA ARG A 237 6.44 -28.99 23.08
C ARG A 237 5.10 -28.36 23.46
N ARG A 238 4.48 -27.59 22.55
CA ARG A 238 3.22 -26.86 22.78
C ARG A 238 2.03 -27.47 22.05
N ARG A 239 2.20 -28.58 21.34
CA ARG A 239 1.07 -29.25 20.65
C ARG A 239 -0.11 -29.48 21.61
N GLY A 240 -1.31 -29.24 21.08
CA GLY A 240 -2.56 -29.38 21.84
C GLY A 240 -2.90 -28.20 22.75
N GLN A 241 -2.07 -27.15 22.81
CA GLN A 241 -2.43 -25.90 23.48
C GLN A 241 -3.31 -25.04 22.56
N ASP A 242 -4.61 -25.00 22.85
CA ASP A 242 -5.52 -24.05 22.24
C ASP A 242 -5.35 -22.65 22.84
N GLY A 243 -5.56 -21.62 22.02
CA GLY A 243 -5.47 -20.22 22.44
C GLY A 243 -4.05 -19.72 22.69
N ALA A 244 -2.99 -20.43 22.27
CA ALA A 244 -1.62 -19.99 22.47
C ALA A 244 -1.30 -18.76 21.58
N TYR A 245 -0.98 -17.63 22.22
CA TYR A 245 -0.45 -16.43 21.58
C TYR A 245 0.96 -16.20 22.11
N VAL A 246 1.97 -16.51 21.29
CA VAL A 246 3.39 -16.55 21.70
C VAL A 246 4.18 -15.49 20.95
N GLY A 247 5.04 -14.78 21.67
CA GLY A 247 5.97 -13.82 21.08
C GLY A 247 6.73 -13.09 22.17
N CYS A 248 7.42 -12.02 21.78
CA CYS A 248 8.03 -11.10 22.73
C CYS A 248 6.97 -10.13 23.25
N MET A 249 6.41 -10.40 24.42
CA MET A 249 5.28 -9.63 24.91
C MET A 249 5.72 -8.26 25.42
N LYS A 250 5.10 -7.19 24.94
CA LYS A 250 5.36 -5.82 25.38
C LYS A 250 4.06 -5.06 25.66
N SER A 251 4.19 -4.03 26.47
CA SER A 251 3.22 -2.98 26.72
C SER A 251 3.99 -1.68 26.93
N GLY A 252 3.39 -0.53 26.65
CA GLY A 252 4.07 0.75 26.78
C GLY A 252 3.31 1.90 26.15
N GLU A 253 3.92 3.08 26.16
CA GLU A 253 3.31 4.31 25.66
C GLU A 253 3.05 4.26 24.14
N VAL A 254 1.87 4.74 23.75
CA VAL A 254 1.45 4.95 22.36
C VAL A 254 2.04 6.26 21.87
N ILE A 255 2.72 6.21 20.73
CA ILE A 255 3.29 7.40 20.13
C ILE A 255 2.15 8.20 19.46
N SER A 256 1.71 9.25 20.17
CA SER A 256 0.58 10.11 19.74
C SER A 256 1.00 11.38 19.01
N GLU A 257 2.31 11.63 18.88
CA GLU A 257 2.83 12.79 18.17
C GLU A 257 3.03 12.49 16.69
N GLU A 258 2.32 13.25 15.84
CA GLU A 258 2.41 13.13 14.39
C GLU A 258 3.85 13.40 13.90
N GLY A 259 4.31 12.60 12.95
CA GLY A 259 5.65 12.70 12.37
C GLY A 259 6.75 11.98 13.15
N LYS A 260 6.48 11.46 14.36
CA LYS A 260 7.42 10.55 15.04
C LYS A 260 7.37 9.14 14.43
N PRO A 261 8.48 8.40 14.42
CA PRO A 261 8.45 6.97 14.12
C PRO A 261 7.49 6.26 15.07
N TRP A 262 6.76 5.29 14.55
CA TRP A 262 5.76 4.53 15.33
C TRP A 262 4.50 5.32 15.71
N TYR A 263 4.24 6.47 15.07
CA TYR A 263 3.01 7.24 15.27
C TYR A 263 1.75 6.41 14.98
N GLU A 264 0.82 6.41 15.92
CA GLU A 264 -0.48 5.73 15.81
C GLU A 264 -1.60 6.76 15.59
N PRO A 265 -2.19 6.88 14.39
CA PRO A 265 -3.26 7.84 14.12
C PRO A 265 -4.52 7.61 14.96
N ASP A 266 -4.78 6.37 15.38
CA ASP A 266 -5.88 6.01 16.26
C ASP A 266 -5.48 6.02 17.75
N TRP A 267 -4.42 6.76 18.14
CA TRP A 267 -3.87 6.77 19.52
C TRP A 267 -4.91 7.05 20.60
N TRP A 268 -5.93 7.85 20.28
CA TRP A 268 -7.00 8.25 21.19
C TRP A 268 -7.91 7.08 21.61
N LYS A 269 -7.83 5.92 20.94
CA LYS A 269 -8.58 4.70 21.30
C LYS A 269 -7.90 3.87 22.38
N PHE A 270 -6.66 4.18 22.76
CA PHE A 270 -5.87 3.41 23.74
C PHE A 270 -6.03 3.91 25.17
N GLY A 271 -7.15 4.57 25.46
CA GLY A 271 -7.47 5.11 26.78
C GLY A 271 -6.67 6.36 27.15
N ASP A 272 -6.97 6.89 28.33
CA ASP A 272 -6.43 8.18 28.79
C ASP A 272 -4.91 8.13 29.03
N GLU A 273 -4.40 6.99 29.51
CA GLU A 273 -2.96 6.75 29.71
C GLU A 273 -2.20 6.57 28.39
N LYS A 274 -2.91 6.44 27.26
CA LYS A 274 -2.34 6.19 25.92
C LYS A 274 -1.31 5.05 25.97
N SER A 275 -1.67 3.92 26.56
CA SER A 275 -0.79 2.75 26.65
C SER A 275 -1.30 1.66 25.74
N TYR A 276 -0.40 1.05 24.97
CA TYR A 276 -0.68 -0.18 24.27
C TYR A 276 -1.06 -1.26 25.29
N PHE A 277 -2.12 -2.02 24.97
CA PHE A 277 -2.39 -3.29 25.63
C PHE A 277 -1.21 -4.24 25.44
N ARG A 278 -1.11 -5.26 26.30
CA ARG A 278 -0.07 -6.28 26.15
C ARG A 278 -0.24 -6.99 24.81
N HIS A 279 0.79 -7.01 23.99
CA HIS A 279 0.80 -7.66 22.68
C HIS A 279 2.18 -8.25 22.36
N ALA A 280 2.23 -9.22 21.46
CA ALA A 280 3.47 -9.76 20.94
C ALA A 280 4.09 -8.75 19.98
N ALA A 281 5.06 -7.98 20.48
CA ALA A 281 5.76 -6.96 19.72
C ALA A 281 7.03 -7.53 19.10
N GLY A 282 7.28 -7.19 17.84
CA GLY A 282 8.51 -7.54 17.14
C GLY A 282 8.34 -8.54 16.01
N SER A 283 9.45 -9.17 15.66
CA SER A 283 9.63 -9.75 14.34
C SER A 283 9.21 -11.21 14.17
N LEU A 284 8.78 -11.86 15.26
CA LEU A 284 8.24 -13.21 15.21
C LEU A 284 7.05 -13.34 16.17
N VAL A 285 5.93 -13.84 15.65
CA VAL A 285 4.73 -14.12 16.43
C VAL A 285 4.13 -15.46 16.02
N ILE A 286 3.65 -16.22 17.00
CA ILE A 286 3.05 -17.54 16.82
C ILE A 286 1.64 -17.49 17.41
N ILE A 287 0.66 -17.97 16.64
CA ILE A 287 -0.70 -18.19 17.13
C ILE A 287 -1.15 -19.62 16.87
N SER A 288 -1.92 -20.19 17.79
CA SER A 288 -2.57 -21.50 17.62
C SER A 288 -3.68 -21.45 16.57
N LYS A 289 -4.04 -22.63 16.06
CA LYS A 289 -5.07 -22.83 15.04
C LYS A 289 -6.39 -22.11 15.31
N ASN A 290 -6.94 -22.24 16.52
CA ASN A 290 -8.22 -21.63 16.88
C ASN A 290 -8.19 -20.09 16.82
N LEU A 291 -7.06 -19.46 17.19
CA LEU A 291 -6.89 -18.01 17.07
C LEU A 291 -6.76 -17.58 15.61
N ALA A 292 -6.02 -18.33 14.80
CA ALA A 292 -5.92 -18.07 13.37
C ALA A 292 -7.28 -18.25 12.65
N GLN A 293 -8.06 -19.25 13.05
CA GLN A 293 -9.43 -19.46 12.58
C GLN A 293 -10.36 -18.31 12.98
N TYR A 294 -10.25 -17.81 14.21
CA TYR A 294 -10.98 -16.62 14.64
C TYR A 294 -10.69 -15.42 13.73
N ILE A 295 -9.41 -15.19 13.38
CA ILE A 295 -9.01 -14.13 12.45
C ILE A 295 -9.67 -14.32 11.09
N ASN A 296 -9.63 -15.53 10.53
CA ASN A 296 -10.24 -15.85 9.24
C ASN A 296 -11.76 -15.57 9.23
N ILE A 297 -12.47 -16.10 10.23
CA ILE A 297 -13.92 -15.99 10.37
C ILE A 297 -14.34 -14.52 10.50
N ASN A 298 -13.64 -13.74 11.34
CA ASN A 298 -14.02 -12.37 11.67
C ASN A 298 -13.29 -11.31 10.83
N SER A 299 -12.54 -11.73 9.80
CA SER A 299 -11.62 -10.87 9.03
C SER A 299 -12.23 -9.55 8.53
N VAL A 300 -13.52 -9.51 8.24
CA VAL A 300 -14.22 -8.28 7.81
C VAL A 300 -14.40 -7.28 8.96
N SER A 301 -14.69 -7.77 10.17
CA SER A 301 -14.98 -6.94 11.35
C SER A 301 -13.73 -6.56 12.14
N LEU A 302 -12.61 -7.25 11.93
CA LEU A 302 -11.36 -6.99 12.64
C LEU A 302 -10.71 -5.66 12.21
N LYS A 303 -10.66 -4.74 13.16
CA LYS A 303 -10.02 -3.42 13.03
C LYS A 303 -8.50 -3.54 12.96
N THR A 304 -7.89 -2.88 11.99
CA THR A 304 -6.43 -2.72 11.88
C THR A 304 -6.00 -1.34 12.36
N TYR A 305 -4.83 -1.30 13.00
CA TYR A 305 -4.10 -0.13 13.48
C TYR A 305 -2.89 0.14 12.57
N ALA A 306 -2.06 1.14 12.89
CA ALA A 306 -0.91 1.49 12.05
C ALA A 306 0.18 0.40 11.99
N TYR A 307 0.17 -0.53 12.94
CA TYR A 307 1.13 -1.63 13.02
C TYR A 307 0.41 -2.98 13.12
N ASP A 308 1.03 -4.00 12.53
CA ASP A 308 0.44 -5.34 12.43
C ASP A 308 0.42 -6.08 13.77
N ASP A 309 1.45 -5.90 14.60
CA ASP A 309 1.55 -6.40 15.96
C ASP A 309 0.48 -5.80 16.88
N THR A 310 0.25 -4.49 16.77
CA THR A 310 -0.80 -3.76 17.47
C THR A 310 -2.18 -4.25 17.00
N SER A 311 -2.37 -4.40 15.69
CA SER A 311 -3.60 -4.97 15.13
C SER A 311 -3.88 -6.36 15.69
N LEU A 312 -2.90 -7.27 15.61
CA LEU A 312 -3.02 -8.63 16.10
C LEU A 312 -3.32 -8.66 17.60
N GLY A 313 -2.58 -7.90 18.40
CA GLY A 313 -2.78 -7.86 19.84
C GLY A 313 -4.17 -7.36 20.25
N SER A 314 -4.75 -6.41 19.49
CA SER A 314 -6.10 -5.92 19.76
C SER A 314 -7.16 -7.01 19.57
N TRP A 315 -6.94 -7.91 18.61
CA TRP A 315 -7.83 -9.05 18.36
C TRP A 315 -7.66 -10.11 19.44
N MET A 316 -6.41 -10.37 19.85
CA MET A 316 -6.11 -11.33 20.92
C MET A 316 -6.69 -10.87 22.27
N MET A 317 -6.72 -9.57 22.52
CA MET A 317 -7.35 -8.98 23.71
C MET A 317 -8.87 -9.22 23.75
N GLY A 318 -9.52 -9.32 22.58
CA GLY A 318 -10.96 -9.56 22.47
C GLY A 318 -11.39 -11.03 22.59
N VAL A 319 -10.45 -11.96 22.79
CA VAL A 319 -10.72 -13.40 22.87
C VAL A 319 -9.98 -14.05 24.03
N GLN A 320 -10.31 -15.31 24.33
CA GLN A 320 -9.63 -16.09 25.36
C GLN A 320 -8.26 -16.60 24.87
N ALA A 321 -7.31 -15.69 24.68
CA ALA A 321 -5.92 -16.01 24.33
C ALA A 321 -5.04 -16.17 25.58
N THR A 322 -4.14 -17.14 25.55
CA THR A 322 -3.08 -17.33 26.54
C THR A 322 -1.82 -16.64 26.05
N TYR A 323 -1.46 -15.55 26.71
CA TYR A 323 -0.28 -14.75 26.41
C TYR A 323 0.98 -15.45 26.94
N ILE A 324 1.85 -15.88 26.03
CA ILE A 324 3.10 -16.56 26.35
C ILE A 324 4.25 -15.66 25.91
N ASP A 325 4.93 -15.08 26.90
CA ASP A 325 6.14 -14.29 26.71
C ASP A 325 7.35 -15.22 26.62
N ASP A 326 8.01 -15.25 25.46
CA ASP A 326 9.21 -16.06 25.24
C ASP A 326 10.38 -15.16 24.85
N SER A 327 11.30 -14.97 25.80
CA SER A 327 12.45 -14.07 25.66
C SER A 327 13.38 -14.45 24.51
N ARG A 328 13.35 -15.72 24.05
CA ARG A 328 14.13 -16.18 22.89
C ARG A 328 13.62 -15.59 21.58
N LEU A 329 12.36 -15.16 21.55
CA LEU A 329 11.73 -14.50 20.40
C LEU A 329 11.92 -12.97 20.44
N CYS A 330 12.50 -12.43 21.51
CA CYS A 330 12.81 -11.03 21.63
C CYS A 330 14.14 -10.69 20.94
N CYS A 331 14.14 -9.67 20.08
CA CYS A 331 15.36 -8.96 19.75
C CYS A 331 15.91 -8.32 21.03
N SER A 332 16.99 -8.88 21.55
CA SER A 332 17.73 -8.25 22.64
C SER A 332 18.35 -6.96 22.10
N SER A 333 17.81 -5.80 22.47
CA SER A 333 18.71 -4.68 22.72
C SER A 333 19.64 -5.18 23.82
N ILE A 334 20.93 -5.34 23.55
CA ILE A 334 21.95 -5.84 24.48
C ILE A 334 21.64 -5.33 25.90
N ARG A 335 21.01 -6.17 26.73
CA ARG A 335 21.10 -6.06 28.18
C ARG A 335 22.22 -7.01 28.52
N GLN A 336 23.28 -6.46 29.11
CA GLN A 336 24.46 -7.21 29.52
C GLN A 336 24.04 -8.50 30.23
N GLY A 337 24.38 -9.66 29.67
CA GLY A 337 24.38 -10.91 30.43
C GLY A 337 23.92 -12.16 29.72
N GLU A 338 23.09 -12.10 28.68
CA GLU A 338 22.56 -13.33 28.05
C GLU A 338 22.47 -13.19 26.52
N ILE A 339 23.10 -14.12 25.80
CA ILE A 339 23.02 -14.22 24.34
C ILE A 339 21.75 -15.03 24.02
N PRO A 340 20.70 -14.45 23.43
CA PRO A 340 19.56 -15.23 22.97
C PRO A 340 20.01 -16.13 21.81
N VAL A 341 19.85 -17.42 21.98
CA VAL A 341 20.35 -18.47 21.06
C VAL A 341 19.54 -18.54 19.75
N LEU A 342 18.36 -17.92 19.67
CA LEU A 342 17.39 -18.20 18.61
C LEU A 342 17.27 -17.12 17.50
N MET A 343 17.85 -15.93 17.68
CA MET A 343 17.55 -14.77 16.83
C MET A 343 18.81 -13.95 16.53
N PHE A 344 19.30 -14.02 15.29
CA PHE A 344 20.38 -13.16 14.83
C PHE A 344 19.81 -11.94 14.12
N CYS A 345 20.03 -10.75 14.68
CA CYS A 345 19.63 -9.50 14.06
C CYS A 345 20.67 -9.12 12.99
N SER A 346 20.31 -9.32 11.72
CA SER A 346 21.20 -9.10 10.55
C SER A 346 21.79 -7.68 10.48
N GLY A 347 21.16 -6.68 11.13
CA GLY A 347 21.64 -5.30 11.19
C GLY A 347 22.89 -5.08 12.07
N CYS A 348 23.16 -5.92 13.07
CA CYS A 348 24.30 -5.72 13.97
C CYS A 348 25.65 -6.11 13.35
N PHE A 349 25.67 -7.06 12.41
CA PHE A 349 26.91 -7.51 11.78
C PHE A 349 27.55 -6.44 10.88
N LEU A 350 26.73 -5.66 10.18
CA LEU A 350 27.20 -4.59 9.30
C LEU A 350 27.85 -3.43 10.07
N ALA A 351 27.35 -3.08 11.25
CA ALA A 351 27.92 -2.01 12.06
C ALA A 351 29.34 -2.33 12.55
N VAL A 352 29.59 -3.60 12.95
CA VAL A 352 30.91 -4.06 13.41
C VAL A 352 31.92 -4.11 12.26
N ILE A 353 31.48 -4.52 11.07
CA ILE A 353 32.35 -4.59 9.88
C ILE A 353 32.69 -3.18 9.38
N MET A 354 31.72 -2.27 9.34
CA MET A 354 31.96 -0.89 8.89
C MET A 354 32.93 -0.16 9.82
N PHE A 355 32.83 -0.34 11.14
CA PHE A 355 33.78 0.25 12.09
C PHE A 355 35.21 -0.26 11.88
N ASN A 356 35.39 -1.55 11.59
CA ASN A 356 36.71 -2.15 11.32
C ASN A 356 37.31 -1.64 10.00
N ILE A 357 36.50 -1.52 8.94
CA ILE A 357 36.97 -1.06 7.63
C ILE A 357 37.34 0.43 7.68
N THR A 358 36.54 1.28 8.34
CA THR A 358 36.85 2.72 8.46
C THR A 358 38.12 2.96 9.29
N PHE A 359 38.37 2.15 10.33
CA PHE A 359 39.58 2.23 11.17
C PHE A 359 40.85 1.76 10.41
N LEU A 360 40.75 0.68 9.63
CA LEU A 360 41.84 0.22 8.76
C LEU A 360 42.20 1.24 7.67
N ILE A 361 41.20 1.89 7.06
CA ILE A 361 41.43 2.92 6.04
C ILE A 361 42.10 4.16 6.65
N THR A 362 41.70 4.60 7.84
CA THR A 362 42.33 5.76 8.51
C THR A 362 43.77 5.46 8.95
N CYS A 363 44.06 4.25 9.42
CA CYS A 363 45.44 3.84 9.72
C CYS A 363 46.32 3.76 8.46
N ALA A 364 45.81 3.21 7.36
CA ALA A 364 46.55 3.15 6.09
C ALA A 364 46.80 4.55 5.48
N HIS A 365 45.86 5.48 5.66
CA HIS A 365 46.00 6.87 5.20
C HIS A 365 46.99 7.70 6.03
N PHE A 366 47.18 7.36 7.31
CA PHE A 366 48.20 7.95 8.17
C PHE A 366 49.62 7.44 7.82
N GLN A 367 49.74 6.14 7.51
CA GLN A 367 51.00 5.48 7.12
C GLN A 367 51.64 6.09 5.85
N THR A 368 50.81 6.40 4.85
CA THR A 368 51.27 6.98 3.56
C THR A 368 51.70 8.44 3.66
N ARG A 369 51.30 9.17 4.70
CA ARG A 369 51.49 10.63 4.77
C ARG A 369 52.57 11.08 5.77
N TYR A 370 52.91 10.28 6.79
CA TYR A 370 53.79 10.74 7.88
C TYR A 370 54.99 9.85 8.22
N ALA A 371 55.06 8.58 7.80
CA ALA A 371 56.22 7.72 8.13
C ALA A 371 56.42 6.54 7.14
N PRO A 372 56.90 6.78 5.90
CA PRO A 372 57.01 5.76 4.86
C PRO A 372 58.17 4.75 5.05
N TRP A 373 58.93 4.84 6.15
CA TRP A 373 60.17 4.06 6.38
C TRP A 373 60.12 3.09 7.57
N LEU A 374 59.00 3.00 8.30
CA LEU A 374 58.80 1.99 9.34
C LEU A 374 57.99 0.80 8.81
N ASP A 375 58.54 -0.41 8.92
CA ASP A 375 57.83 -1.66 8.62
C ASP A 375 57.05 -2.10 9.88
N TRP A 376 55.71 -2.02 9.83
CA TRP A 376 54.83 -2.42 10.94
C TRP A 376 54.21 -3.79 10.64
N ARG A 377 54.48 -4.80 11.48
CA ARG A 377 53.68 -6.05 11.51
C ARG A 377 52.58 -5.95 12.56
N ILE A 378 51.34 -5.84 12.12
CA ILE A 378 50.16 -5.91 13.00
C ILE A 378 49.83 -7.40 13.20
N THR A 379 49.96 -7.90 14.42
CA THR A 379 49.45 -9.23 14.82
C THR A 379 48.42 -9.04 15.93
N SER A 380 47.21 -9.54 15.70
CA SER A 380 46.15 -9.57 16.72
C SER A 380 46.26 -10.87 17.52
N THR A 381 46.32 -10.77 18.84
CA THR A 381 46.21 -11.92 19.75
C THR A 381 45.16 -11.62 20.81
N PHE A 382 44.22 -12.55 20.96
CA PHE A 382 43.13 -12.48 21.94
C PHE A 382 43.57 -13.17 23.24
N PHE A 383 43.47 -12.48 24.38
CA PHE A 383 43.62 -13.09 25.70
C PHE A 383 42.29 -13.01 26.48
N PRO A 384 41.83 -14.10 27.11
CA PRO A 384 40.68 -14.06 28.02
C PRO A 384 41.15 -13.62 29.41
N THR A 385 40.48 -12.65 30.03
CA THR A 385 40.62 -12.37 31.47
C THR A 385 39.27 -12.41 32.18
N LEU A 386 39.29 -12.98 33.39
CA LEU A 386 38.14 -13.10 34.30
C LEU A 386 37.72 -11.71 34.82
N MET A 387 36.90 -11.02 34.03
CA MET A 387 35.85 -10.05 34.41
C MET A 387 35.41 -9.44 33.08
N GLY A 388 34.12 -9.58 32.76
CA GLY A 388 33.54 -9.51 31.42
C GLY A 388 33.61 -8.16 30.68
N THR A 389 34.82 -7.69 30.38
CA THR A 389 35.13 -6.62 29.44
C THR A 389 36.25 -7.08 28.53
N HIS A 390 35.99 -7.30 27.24
CA HIS A 390 37.04 -7.52 26.25
C HIS A 390 37.79 -6.20 26.02
N THR A 391 38.92 -6.02 26.73
CA THR A 391 39.88 -4.95 26.43
C THR A 391 40.83 -5.45 25.34
N ILE A 392 40.80 -4.84 24.16
CA ILE A 392 41.80 -5.09 23.12
C ILE A 392 43.04 -4.25 23.47
N CYS A 393 44.05 -4.86 24.10
CA CYS A 393 45.37 -4.24 24.23
C CYS A 393 46.19 -4.52 22.97
N LEU A 394 46.37 -3.50 22.12
CA LEU A 394 47.36 -3.52 21.05
C LEU A 394 48.76 -3.42 21.67
N LYS A 395 49.55 -4.50 21.58
CA LYS A 395 50.97 -4.46 21.93
C LYS A 395 51.75 -3.98 20.70
N ILE A 396 52.08 -2.69 20.68
CA ILE A 396 53.00 -2.13 19.69
C ILE A 396 54.41 -2.47 20.15
N SER A 397 55.08 -3.40 19.47
CA SER A 397 56.52 -3.60 19.65
C SER A 397 57.25 -2.79 18.59
N ILE A 398 58.05 -1.83 19.03
CA ILE A 398 58.99 -1.09 18.20
C ILE A 398 60.30 -1.89 18.25
N SER A 399 60.83 -2.31 17.10
CA SER A 399 62.24 -2.73 16.99
C SER A 399 63.06 -1.61 16.38
#